data_AF-A0A258CNH5-F1
#
_entry.id   AF-A0A258CNH5-F1
#
_cell.length_a   1.000
_cell.length_b   1.000
_cell.length_c   1.000
_cell.angle_alpha   90.00
_cell.angle_beta   90.00
_cell.angle_gamma   90.00
#
_symmetry.space_group_name_H-M   'P 1'
#
loop_
_entity.id
_entity.type
_entity.pdbx_description
1 polymer ?
#
loop_
_entity_poly.entity_id
_entity_poly.type
_entity_poly.pdbx_seq_one_letter_code
_entity_poly.pdbx_strand_id
1 'polypeptide(L)' 'MPPAMVEKLSALTKQALQKPSVKAAFDKQGATQIWMTPTETAAYRAAEEKKLAPVIKASGAKVE' A
#
# COMPACT_ATOMS: atom_id res chain seq x y z
N MET A 1 -2.80 15.86 5.97
CA MET A 1 -2.00 15.59 7.18
C MET A 1 -0.72 16.39 7.13
N PRO A 2 -0.20 16.89 8.26
CA PRO A 2 1.11 17.53 8.31
C PRO A 2 2.23 16.56 7.89
N PRO A 3 3.23 16.98 7.10
CA PRO A 3 4.29 16.08 6.62
C PRO A 3 5.02 15.32 7.74
N ALA A 4 5.38 16.01 8.83
CA ALA A 4 6.05 15.40 9.97
C ALA A 4 5.23 14.26 10.62
N MET A 5 3.90 14.36 10.58
CA MET A 5 3.02 13.30 11.10
C MET A 5 3.05 12.07 10.17
N VAL A 6 3.04 12.28 8.85
CA VAL A 6 3.10 11.19 7.87
C VAL A 6 4.42 10.43 8.00
N GLU A 7 5.54 11.15 8.12
CA GLU A 7 6.85 10.55 8.32
C GLU A 7 6.91 9.72 9.61
N LYS A 8 6.39 10.27 10.72
CA LYS A 8 6.34 9.55 12.00
C LYS A 8 5.51 8.27 11.90
N LEU A 9 4.34 8.33 11.27
CA LEU A 9 3.47 7.15 11.08
C LEU A 9 4.13 6.12 10.17
N SER A 10 4.76 6.55 9.08
CA SER A 10 5.48 5.65 8.15
C SER A 10 6.59 4.88 8.86
N ALA A 11 7.39 5.57 9.69
CA ALA A 11 8.44 4.95 10.49
C ALA A 11 7.89 3.92 11.49
N LEU A 12 6.79 4.24 12.17
CA LEU A 12 6.13 3.32 13.09
C LEU A 12 5.54 2.09 12.37
N THR A 13 4.96 2.28 11.18
CA THR A 13 4.46 1.18 10.35
C THR A 13 5.59 0.23 9.94
N LYS A 14 6.75 0.76 9.54
CA LYS A 14 7.93 -0.07 9.23
C LYS A 14 8.30 -0.99 10.39
N GLN A 15 8.37 -0.43 11.61
CA GLN A 15 8.68 -1.19 12.81
C GLN A 15 7.59 -2.20 13.16
N ALA A 16 6.32 -1.84 13.00
CA ALA A 16 5.20 -2.73 13.29
C ALA A 16 5.20 -3.97 12.39
N LEU A 17 5.47 -3.82 11.09
CA LEU A 17 5.54 -4.93 10.12
C LEU A 17 6.71 -5.90 10.39
N GLN A 18 7.71 -5.50 11.17
CA GLN A 18 8.80 -6.39 11.58
C GLN A 18 8.43 -7.29 12.76
N LYS A 19 7.29 -7.05 13.43
CA LYS A 19 6.88 -7.84 14.59
C LYS A 19 6.43 -9.24 14.16
N PRO A 20 6.86 -10.32 14.84
CA PRO A 20 6.47 -11.69 14.50
C PRO A 20 4.95 -11.91 14.48
N SER A 21 4.22 -11.30 15.42
CA SER A 21 2.76 -11.40 15.48
C SER A 21 2.07 -10.74 14.28
N VAL A 22 2.62 -9.63 13.78
CA VAL A 22 2.09 -8.94 12.59
C VAL A 22 2.39 -9.76 11.34
N LYS A 23 3.63 -10.26 11.21
CA LYS A 23 3.99 -11.17 10.11
C LYS A 23 3.08 -12.40 10.07
N ALA A 24 2.85 -13.06 11.21
CA ALA A 24 1.98 -14.22 11.28
C ALA A 24 0.52 -13.90 10.87
N ALA A 25 0.03 -12.69 11.20
CA ALA A 25 -1.30 -12.25 10.79
C ALA A 25 -1.40 -12.04 9.27
N PHE A 26 -0.37 -11.48 8.63
CA PHE A 26 -0.30 -11.35 7.17
C PHE A 26 -0.22 -12.73 6.49
N ASP A 27 0.68 -13.59 6.98
CA ASP A 27 0.86 -14.94 6.45
C ASP A 27 -0.45 -15.77 6.53
N LYS A 28 -1.19 -15.66 7.64
CA LYS A 28 -2.51 -16.32 7.82
C LYS A 28 -3.55 -15.88 6.78
N GLN A 29 -3.44 -14.65 6.28
CA GLN A 29 -4.35 -14.09 5.25
C GLN A 29 -3.85 -14.36 3.83
N GLY A 30 -2.72 -15.04 3.66
CA GLY A 30 -2.06 -15.21 2.36
C GLY A 30 -1.52 -13.90 1.79
N ALA A 31 -1.28 -12.90 2.64
CA ALA A 31 -0.83 -11.58 2.23
C ALA A 31 0.68 -11.41 2.48
N THR A 32 1.37 -10.79 1.53
CA THR A 32 2.76 -10.35 1.71
C THR A 32 2.78 -8.98 2.37
N GLN A 33 3.48 -8.85 3.49
CA GLN A 33 3.70 -7.54 4.09
C GLN A 33 4.70 -6.72 3.26
N ILE A 34 4.26 -5.55 2.81
CA ILE A 34 5.08 -4.62 2.02
C ILE A 34 5.07 -3.28 2.74
N TRP A 35 6.26 -2.72 2.94
CA TRP A 35 6.43 -1.34 3.38
C TRP A 35 7.11 -0.54 2.28
N MET A 36 6.61 0.66 2.07
CA MET A 36 7.17 1.68 1.16
C MET A 36 7.23 3.01 1.91
N THR A 37 8.16 3.88 1.54
CA THR A 37 8.13 5.28 1.97
C THR A 37 6.86 5.98 1.47
N PRO A 38 6.48 7.14 2.04
CA PRO A 38 5.32 7.90 1.54
C PRO A 38 5.46 8.27 0.05
N THR A 39 6.65 8.66 -0.38
CA THR A 39 6.95 9.01 -1.78
C THR A 39 6.84 7.80 -2.70
N GLU A 40 7.42 6.66 -2.31
CA GLU A 40 7.29 5.41 -3.08
C GLU A 40 5.83 4.94 -3.16
N THR A 41 5.07 5.08 -2.07
CA THR A 41 3.65 4.73 -2.05
C THR A 41 2.85 5.59 -3.03
N ALA A 42 3.12 6.90 -3.09
CA ALA A 42 2.49 7.80 -4.05
C ALA A 42 2.86 7.44 -5.50
N ALA A 43 4.13 7.14 -5.74
CA ALA A 43 4.61 6.71 -7.06
C ALA A 43 3.97 5.38 -7.51
N TYR A 44 3.89 4.39 -6.60
CA TYR A 44 3.26 3.10 -6.84
C TYR A 44 1.78 3.27 -7.21
N ARG A 45 1.04 4.09 -6.46
CA ARG A 45 -0.36 4.38 -6.77
C ARG A 45 -0.51 4.98 -8.17
N ALA A 46 0.26 6.00 -8.50
CA ALA A 46 0.18 6.63 -9.83
C ALA A 46 0.54 5.65 -10.97
N ALA A 47 1.50 4.76 -10.74
CA ALA A 47 1.87 3.72 -11.71
C ALA A 47 0.75 2.68 -11.90
N GLU A 48 0.16 2.19 -10.81
CA GLU A 48 -0.95 1.24 -10.89
C GLU A 48 -2.21 1.87 -11.49
N GLU A 49 -2.52 3.13 -11.17
CA GLU A 49 -3.61 3.87 -11.82
C GLU A 49 -3.42 3.94 -13.34
N LYS A 50 -2.22 4.32 -13.80
CA LYS A 50 -1.90 4.37 -15.24
C LYS A 50 -2.03 3.00 -15.91
N LYS A 51 -1.60 1.93 -15.23
CA LYS A 51 -1.63 0.56 -15.73
C LYS A 51 -3.04 -0.02 -15.76
N LEU A 52 -3.84 0.22 -14.73
CA LEU A 52 -5.17 -0.36 -14.58
C LEU A 52 -6.24 0.42 -15.36
N ALA A 53 -6.08 1.74 -15.55
CA ALA A 53 -7.03 2.56 -16.28
C ALA A 53 -7.48 1.99 -17.65
N PRO A 54 -6.58 1.54 -18.56
CA PRO A 54 -7.01 0.94 -19.83
C PRO A 54 -7.73 -0.40 -19.63
N VAL A 55 -7.31 -1.21 -18.64
CA VAL A 55 -7.92 -2.53 -18.36
C VAL A 55 -9.35 -2.35 -17.84
N ILE A 56 -9.57 -1.41 -16.93
CA ILE A 56 -10.89 -1.09 -16.37
C ILE A 56 -11.82 -0.58 -17.48
N LYS A 57 -11.34 0.30 -18.36
CA LYS A 57 -12.11 0.78 -19.51
C LYS A 57 -12.50 -0.36 -20.46
N ALA A 58 -11.56 -1.27 -20.73
CA ALA A 58 -11.80 -2.40 -21.62
C ALA A 58 -12.77 -3.44 -21.02
N SER A 59 -12.74 -3.65 -19.70
CA SER A 59 -13.65 -4.59 -19.04
C SER A 59 -15.08 -4.08 -18.92
N GLY A 60 -15.32 -2.78 -19.13
CA GLY A 60 -16.62 -2.15 -18.92
C GLY A 60 -17.00 -2.03 -17.44
N ALA A 61 -16.06 -2.27 -16.52
CA ALA A 61 -16.30 -2.17 -15.08
C ALA A 61 -16.69 -0.74 -14.69
N LYS A 62 -17.76 -0.63 -13.90
CA LYS A 62 -18.26 0.63 -13.32
C LYS A 62 -18.33 0.49 -11.81
N VAL A 63 -18.15 1.61 -11.12
CA VAL A 63 -18.31 1.70 -9.66
C VAL A 63 -19.78 1.97 -9.41
N GLU A 64 -20.55 0.94 -9.05
CA GLU A 64 -21.96 1.02 -8.65
C GLU A 64 -22.11 0.44 -7.24
#